data_AF-A0A940NQY5-F1
#
_entry.id   AF-A0A940NQY5-F1
#
_cell.length_a   1.000
_cell.length_b   1.000
_cell.length_c   1.000
_cell.angle_alpha   90.00
_cell.angle_beta   90.00
_cell.angle_gamma   90.00
#
_symmetry.space_group_name_H-M   'P 1'
#
loop_
_entity.id
_entity.type
_entity.pdbx_description
1 polymer ?
#
loop_
_entity_poly.entity_id
_entity_poly.type
_entity_poly.pdbx_seq_one_letter_code
_entity_poly.pdbx_strand_id
1 'polypeptide(L)'
;FESHRLVLGEKIGVDFFVNLDSLTDAEKEACSMEFTVNGKKTTAGFDASFKNQNGKYYGFSCDVTAVEMADTITAVLRYGDEKTVSQDYSALDYINTVEENSEQYTENTLALVRAIADYGHYAQPVLAATNHWTIGVEHAEMAKHYTDSYDYEAVLSELSDYARGFEKGDSDIQAVTNSLDLRSKSTVLFYIRPDAGYTGPIEVTVGSETVTPTTMSDGRYCVAIPGISAHKLADTFTLTIRTDNGTATCNASALSYVHAVLTSEAYSDNPAAKDAVCAIYRYYTATMKFRNEG
;
A
#
# COMPACT_ATOMS: atom_id res chain seq x y z
N PHE A 1 15.67 12.61 18.85
CA PHE A 1 15.15 11.41 18.17
C PHE A 1 15.90 10.22 18.71
N GLU A 2 15.19 9.15 19.07
CA GLU A 2 15.75 8.01 19.81
C GLU A 2 15.67 6.71 19.03
N SER A 3 14.58 6.48 18.30
CA SER A 3 14.40 5.31 17.44
C SER A 3 13.32 5.54 16.39
N HIS A 4 13.23 4.61 15.44
CA HIS A 4 12.26 4.61 14.37
C HIS A 4 11.57 3.25 14.26
N ARG A 5 10.40 3.24 13.62
CA ARG A 5 9.69 2.01 13.28
C ARG A 5 9.00 2.17 11.94
N LEU A 6 9.10 1.16 11.09
CA LEU A 6 8.30 1.08 9.87
C LEU A 6 6.92 0.49 10.19
N VAL A 7 5.87 1.13 9.71
CA VAL A 7 4.46 0.76 9.91
C VAL A 7 3.87 0.29 8.59
N LEU A 8 3.22 -0.87 8.62
CA LEU A 8 2.68 -1.57 7.45
C LEU A 8 1.16 -1.71 7.58
N GLY A 9 0.48 -0.56 7.57
CA GLY A 9 -0.97 -0.47 7.63
C GLY A 9 -1.59 -0.33 6.25
N GLU A 10 -2.70 0.42 6.19
CA GLU A 10 -3.32 0.85 4.92
C GLU A 10 -2.38 1.70 4.05
N LYS A 11 -1.35 2.26 4.68
CA LYS A 11 -0.23 2.96 4.10
C LYS A 11 1.06 2.46 4.73
N ILE A 12 2.17 2.74 4.06
CA ILE A 12 3.50 2.58 4.63
C ILE A 12 3.79 3.85 5.42
N GLY A 13 4.27 3.70 6.65
CA GLY A 13 4.56 4.85 7.52
C GLY A 13 5.90 4.68 8.22
N VAL A 14 6.51 5.81 8.58
CA VAL A 14 7.71 5.84 9.43
C VAL A 14 7.33 6.57 10.72
N ASP A 15 7.45 5.85 11.83
CA ASP A 15 7.28 6.41 13.15
C ASP A 15 8.62 6.95 13.66
N PHE A 16 8.59 8.17 14.18
CA PHE A 16 9.71 8.85 14.81
C PHE A 16 9.45 8.90 16.31
N PHE A 17 10.30 8.24 17.09
CA PHE A 17 10.21 8.25 18.55
C PHE A 17 11.15 9.29 19.16
N VAL A 18 10.61 10.13 20.02
CA VAL A 18 11.33 11.23 20.67
C VAL A 18 11.22 11.14 22.19
N ASN A 19 12.32 11.48 22.85
CA ASN A 19 12.34 11.65 24.30
C ASN A 19 11.83 13.05 24.66
N LEU A 20 10.71 13.11 25.38
CA LEU A 20 10.08 14.34 25.86
C LEU A 20 10.07 14.43 27.39
N ASP A 21 10.85 13.60 28.10
CA ASP A 21 10.81 13.48 29.56
C ASP A 21 11.19 14.79 30.28
N SER A 22 12.00 15.64 29.64
CA SER A 22 12.37 16.94 30.18
C SER A 22 11.28 18.01 30.08
N LEU A 23 10.18 17.73 29.36
CA LEU A 23 9.07 18.66 29.17
C LEU A 23 7.98 18.43 30.21
N THR A 24 7.32 19.52 30.63
CA THR A 24 6.08 19.45 31.39
C THR A 24 4.95 18.88 30.52
N ASP A 25 3.87 18.39 31.15
CA ASP A 25 2.74 17.84 30.39
C ASP A 25 2.08 18.90 29.48
N ALA A 26 1.99 20.15 29.93
CA ALA A 26 1.48 21.26 29.10
C ALA A 26 2.36 21.52 27.87
N GLU A 27 3.69 21.41 28.00
CA GLU A 27 4.61 21.54 26.87
C GLU A 27 4.53 20.34 25.91
N LYS A 28 4.29 19.13 26.42
CA LYS A 28 4.08 17.93 25.60
C LYS A 28 2.80 18.03 24.78
N GLU A 29 1.68 18.44 25.39
CA GLU A 29 0.40 18.63 24.70
C GLU A 29 0.48 19.71 23.60
N ALA A 30 1.40 20.66 23.73
CA ALA A 30 1.68 21.67 22.71
C ALA A 30 2.66 21.18 21.61
N CYS A 31 3.22 19.98 21.73
CA CYS A 31 4.14 19.45 20.73
C CYS A 31 3.42 19.10 19.43
N SER A 32 4.10 19.35 18.32
CA SER A 32 3.69 18.87 17.00
C SER A 32 4.91 18.55 16.16
N MET A 33 4.77 17.59 15.24
CA MET A 33 5.81 17.25 14.29
C MET A 33 5.34 17.59 12.88
N GLU A 34 6.05 18.50 12.22
CA GLU A 34 5.87 18.81 10.80
C GLU A 34 6.74 17.86 9.98
N PHE A 35 6.14 17.11 9.06
CA PHE A 35 6.86 16.28 8.12
C PHE A 35 6.82 16.92 6.74
N THR A 36 7.95 16.92 6.04
CA THR A 36 8.02 17.29 4.63
C THR A 36 8.56 16.11 3.83
N VAL A 37 7.81 15.65 2.84
CA VAL A 37 8.20 14.57 1.90
C VAL A 37 7.92 15.08 0.50
N ASN A 38 8.93 15.10 -0.37
CA ASN A 38 8.83 15.62 -1.74
C ASN A 38 8.06 16.96 -1.85
N GLY A 39 8.38 17.91 -0.97
CA GLY A 39 7.74 19.23 -0.90
C GLY A 39 6.32 19.27 -0.30
N LYS A 40 5.69 18.13 -0.04
CA LYS A 40 4.39 18.03 0.63
C LYS A 40 4.56 18.05 2.14
N LYS A 41 3.79 18.91 2.81
CA LYS A 41 3.81 19.05 4.27
C LYS A 41 2.62 18.38 4.94
N THR A 42 2.87 17.69 6.05
CA THR A 42 1.86 17.18 6.98
C THR A 42 2.25 17.52 8.42
N THR A 43 1.28 17.50 9.34
CA THR A 43 1.54 17.76 10.76
C THR A 43 0.86 16.70 11.60
N ALA A 44 1.63 16.07 12.47
CA ALA A 44 1.13 15.18 13.53
C ALA A 44 1.14 15.93 14.86
N GLY A 45 0.00 15.91 15.56
CA GLY A 45 -0.10 16.40 16.93
C GLY A 45 0.46 15.37 17.91
N PHE A 46 0.74 15.81 19.14
CA PHE A 46 1.08 14.92 20.23
C PHE A 46 -0.07 13.94 20.54
N ASP A 47 0.29 12.67 20.79
CA ASP A 47 -0.62 11.64 21.29
C ASP A 47 0.03 10.94 22.48
N ALA A 48 -0.52 11.15 23.68
CA ALA A 48 0.00 10.58 24.91
C ALA A 48 -0.03 9.04 24.94
N SER A 49 -0.90 8.42 24.14
CA SER A 49 -1.04 6.96 24.01
C SER A 49 -0.04 6.36 23.01
N PHE A 50 0.47 7.18 22.09
CA PHE A 50 1.38 6.70 21.07
C PHE A 50 2.82 6.68 21.58
N LYS A 51 3.24 5.50 22.03
CA LYS A 51 4.59 5.27 22.57
C LYS A 51 5.29 4.11 21.88
N ASN A 52 6.62 4.10 21.96
CA ASN A 52 7.41 2.95 21.52
C ASN A 52 7.16 1.71 22.39
N GLN A 53 7.71 0.56 22.02
CA GLN A 53 7.43 -0.73 22.68
C GLN A 53 7.74 -0.76 24.18
N ASN A 54 8.73 0.01 24.66
CA ASN A 54 9.06 0.08 26.09
C ASN A 54 8.32 1.20 26.85
N GLY A 55 7.45 1.96 26.19
CA GLY A 55 6.64 3.02 26.78
C GLY A 55 7.42 4.29 27.17
N LYS A 56 8.70 4.40 26.79
CA LYS A 56 9.59 5.50 27.19
C LYS A 56 9.53 6.70 26.26
N TYR A 57 9.34 6.47 24.96
CA TYR A 57 9.43 7.53 23.95
C TYR A 57 8.10 7.73 23.24
N TYR A 58 7.77 8.98 22.91
CA TYR A 58 6.52 9.37 22.26
C TYR A 58 6.69 9.34 20.74
N GLY A 59 5.69 8.81 20.05
CA GLY A 59 5.70 8.59 18.60
C GLY A 59 5.00 9.71 17.82
N PHE A 60 5.53 9.99 16.64
CA PHE A 60 4.87 10.77 15.59
C PHE A 60 5.05 10.02 14.28
N SER A 61 4.00 9.91 13.45
CA SER A 61 4.03 9.07 12.25
C SER A 61 3.92 9.90 10.98
N CYS A 62 4.76 9.56 9.99
CA CYS A 62 4.68 10.09 8.64
C CYS A 62 4.33 8.97 7.67
N ASP A 63 3.17 9.07 7.03
CA ASP A 63 2.79 8.18 5.92
C ASP A 63 3.58 8.52 4.66
N VAL A 64 4.04 7.50 3.95
CA VAL A 64 4.65 7.58 2.62
C VAL A 64 3.98 6.59 1.66
N THR A 65 3.98 6.92 0.38
CA THR A 65 3.57 6.00 -0.68
C THR A 65 4.73 5.10 -1.10
N ALA A 66 4.47 4.08 -1.93
CA ALA A 66 5.50 3.15 -2.39
C ALA A 66 6.64 3.86 -3.17
N VAL A 67 6.30 4.90 -3.95
CA VAL A 67 7.27 5.70 -4.70
C VAL A 67 8.10 6.60 -3.78
N GLU A 68 7.54 7.04 -2.65
CA GLU A 68 8.16 7.95 -1.68
C GLU A 68 9.01 7.23 -0.61
N MET A 69 9.10 5.90 -0.61
CA MET A 69 9.82 5.18 0.45
C MET A 69 11.31 5.53 0.55
N ALA A 70 11.93 5.89 -0.57
CA ALA A 70 13.31 6.38 -0.61
C ALA A 70 13.41 7.90 -0.44
N ASP A 71 12.30 8.64 -0.51
CA ASP A 71 12.34 10.09 -0.35
C ASP A 71 12.69 10.47 1.08
N THR A 72 13.48 11.53 1.20
CA THR A 72 13.80 12.10 2.51
C THR A 72 12.53 12.67 3.15
N ILE A 73 12.24 12.18 4.34
CA ILE A 73 11.28 12.73 5.30
C ILE A 73 12.06 13.70 6.18
N THR A 74 11.85 14.99 5.99
CA THR A 74 12.32 16.01 6.94
C THR A 74 11.29 16.16 8.05
N ALA A 75 11.59 15.61 9.22
CA ALA A 75 10.77 15.69 10.43
C ALA A 75 11.23 16.85 11.32
N VAL A 76 10.35 17.78 11.64
CA VAL A 76 10.62 18.93 12.51
C VAL A 76 9.67 18.89 13.71
N LEU A 77 10.17 18.50 14.87
CA LEU A 77 9.44 18.61 16.14
C LEU A 77 9.46 20.06 16.61
N ARG A 78 8.28 20.62 16.86
CA ARG A 78 8.06 21.91 17.52
C ARG A 78 7.60 21.65 18.95
N TYR A 79 8.22 22.32 19.92
CA TYR A 79 7.93 22.13 21.35
C TYR A 79 8.24 23.40 22.17
N GLY A 80 7.53 23.58 23.30
CA GLY A 80 7.70 24.74 24.18
C GLY A 80 7.57 26.09 23.46
N ASP A 81 8.27 27.12 23.97
CA ASP A 81 8.34 28.46 23.37
C ASP A 81 9.15 28.45 22.06
N GLU A 82 8.52 27.99 20.96
CA GLU A 82 9.04 28.00 19.58
C GLU A 82 10.34 27.22 19.34
N LYS A 83 10.71 26.28 20.22
CA LYS A 83 11.90 25.45 20.03
C LYS A 83 11.64 24.40 18.96
N THR A 84 12.69 24.06 18.22
CA THR A 84 12.64 23.01 17.19
C THR A 84 13.82 22.07 17.26
N VAL A 85 13.59 20.82 16.90
CA VAL A 85 14.63 19.84 16.58
C VAL A 85 14.20 19.10 15.32
N SER A 86 15.14 18.88 14.40
CA SER A 86 14.88 18.23 13.13
C SER A 86 15.71 16.96 12.93
N GLN A 87 15.19 16.06 12.12
CA GLN A 87 15.89 14.89 11.61
C GLN A 87 15.41 14.61 10.19
N ASP A 88 16.36 14.30 9.31
CA ASP A 88 16.08 13.70 8.02
C ASP A 88 16.19 12.18 8.15
N TYR A 89 15.22 11.47 7.59
CA TYR A 89 15.17 10.00 7.59
C TYR A 89 14.27 9.52 6.44
N SER A 90 14.17 8.21 6.21
CA SER A 90 13.30 7.62 5.19
C SER A 90 12.93 6.18 5.55
N ALA A 91 12.00 5.59 4.80
CA ALA A 91 11.74 4.15 4.94
C ALA A 91 12.96 3.32 4.46
N LEU A 92 13.68 3.81 3.45
CA LEU A 92 14.93 3.20 3.00
C LEU A 92 16.02 3.23 4.08
N ASP A 93 16.19 4.33 4.80
CA ASP A 93 17.15 4.42 5.92
C ASP A 93 16.83 3.40 7.03
N TYR A 94 15.54 3.20 7.32
CA TYR A 94 15.10 2.16 8.25
C TYR A 94 15.46 0.76 7.75
N ILE A 95 15.15 0.45 6.49
CA ILE A 95 15.47 -0.85 5.88
C ILE A 95 16.98 -1.11 5.95
N ASN A 96 17.80 -0.13 5.57
CA ASN A 96 19.27 -0.24 5.62
C ASN A 96 19.76 -0.46 7.06
N THR A 97 19.20 0.27 8.03
CA THR A 97 19.54 0.10 9.45
C THR A 97 19.27 -1.32 9.94
N VAL A 98 18.11 -1.89 9.59
CA VAL A 98 17.75 -3.27 9.97
C VAL A 98 18.71 -4.28 9.36
N GLU A 99 19.12 -4.07 8.12
CA GLU A 99 20.01 -4.96 7.37
C GLU A 99 21.46 -4.90 7.84
N GLU A 100 21.97 -3.69 8.11
CA GLU A 100 23.29 -3.49 8.69
C GLU A 100 23.43 -4.10 10.10
N ASN A 101 22.31 -4.27 10.80
CA ASN A 101 22.22 -4.84 12.15
C ASN A 101 21.47 -6.19 12.13
N SER A 102 21.56 -6.93 11.03
CA SER A 102 20.74 -8.13 10.79
C SER A 102 20.78 -9.18 11.90
N GLU A 103 21.89 -9.29 12.63
CA GLU A 103 22.06 -10.19 13.77
C GLU A 103 21.12 -9.89 14.95
N GLN A 104 20.51 -8.71 14.99
CA GLN A 104 19.57 -8.27 16.03
C GLN A 104 18.11 -8.59 15.68
N TYR A 105 17.85 -9.11 14.48
CA TYR A 105 16.50 -9.32 13.95
C TYR A 105 16.24 -10.78 13.56
N THR A 106 14.97 -11.17 13.58
CA THR A 106 14.56 -12.52 13.16
C THR A 106 14.65 -12.66 11.63
N GLU A 107 14.79 -13.90 11.15
CA GLU A 107 14.78 -14.18 9.70
C GLU A 107 13.51 -13.65 9.02
N ASN A 108 12.35 -13.73 9.67
CA ASN A 108 11.10 -13.20 9.11
C ASN A 108 11.04 -11.67 9.14
N THR A 109 11.67 -11.00 10.12
CA THR A 109 11.82 -9.53 10.11
C THR A 109 12.69 -9.10 8.93
N LEU A 110 13.83 -9.78 8.72
CA LEU A 110 14.71 -9.55 7.58
C LEU A 110 13.97 -9.80 6.26
N ALA A 111 13.30 -10.95 6.12
CA ALA A 111 12.51 -11.26 4.93
C ALA A 111 11.44 -10.20 4.63
N LEU A 112 10.81 -9.62 5.65
CA LEU A 112 9.82 -8.56 5.51
C LEU A 112 10.44 -7.25 5.03
N VAL A 113 11.50 -6.75 5.66
CA VAL A 113 12.14 -5.48 5.22
C VAL A 113 12.70 -5.59 3.81
N ARG A 114 13.22 -6.76 3.45
CA ARG A 114 13.69 -7.07 2.09
C ARG A 114 12.57 -7.04 1.07
N ALA A 115 11.45 -7.69 1.39
CA ALA A 115 10.29 -7.70 0.50
C ALA A 115 9.67 -6.30 0.32
N ILE A 116 9.75 -5.42 1.34
CA ILE A 116 9.32 -4.02 1.24
C ILE A 116 10.25 -3.22 0.32
N ALA A 117 11.56 -3.43 0.43
CA ALA A 117 12.54 -2.79 -0.44
C ALA A 117 12.31 -3.16 -1.91
N ASP A 118 12.17 -4.47 -2.19
CA ASP A 118 11.87 -4.96 -3.53
C ASP A 118 10.51 -4.43 -4.03
N TYR A 119 9.49 -4.38 -3.17
CA TYR A 119 8.20 -3.78 -3.53
C TYR A 119 8.35 -2.33 -3.99
N GLY A 120 9.10 -1.50 -3.24
CA GLY A 120 9.39 -0.13 -3.64
C GLY A 120 10.13 -0.05 -4.97
N HIS A 121 11.21 -0.82 -5.10
CA HIS A 121 12.05 -0.85 -6.28
C HIS A 121 11.24 -1.22 -7.55
N TYR A 122 10.47 -2.29 -7.50
CA TYR A 122 9.73 -2.77 -8.67
C TYR A 122 8.44 -1.98 -8.95
N ALA A 123 7.81 -1.38 -7.92
CA ALA A 123 6.64 -0.53 -8.13
C ALA A 123 7.01 0.84 -8.74
N GLN A 124 8.19 1.39 -8.42
CA GLN A 124 8.61 2.72 -8.86
C GLN A 124 8.56 2.91 -10.39
N PRO A 125 9.14 2.04 -11.25
CA PRO A 125 9.08 2.20 -12.70
C PRO A 125 7.65 2.21 -13.27
N VAL A 126 6.76 1.36 -12.73
CA VAL A 126 5.36 1.27 -13.17
C VAL A 126 4.60 2.54 -12.81
N LEU A 127 4.80 3.05 -11.59
CA LEU A 127 4.18 4.29 -11.11
C LEU A 127 4.77 5.52 -11.84
N ALA A 128 6.07 5.56 -12.06
CA ALA A 128 6.74 6.63 -12.79
C ALA A 128 6.24 6.74 -14.22
N ALA A 129 6.12 5.61 -14.94
CA ALA A 129 5.57 5.59 -16.29
C ALA A 129 4.11 6.09 -16.33
N THR A 130 3.30 5.74 -15.33
CA THR A 130 1.89 6.14 -15.22
C THR A 130 1.72 7.62 -14.92
N ASN A 131 2.60 8.20 -14.08
CA ASN A 131 2.50 9.58 -13.62
C ASN A 131 3.45 10.54 -14.35
N HIS A 132 4.23 10.04 -15.32
CA HIS A 132 5.25 10.78 -16.07
C HIS A 132 6.33 11.39 -15.17
N TRP A 133 6.78 10.64 -14.16
CA TRP A 133 7.89 11.01 -13.28
C TRP A 133 9.21 10.40 -13.75
N THR A 134 10.33 11.02 -13.34
CA THR A 134 11.68 10.49 -13.51
C THR A 134 12.25 10.09 -12.15
N ILE A 135 12.46 8.79 -11.93
CA ILE A 135 13.12 8.30 -10.71
C ILE A 135 14.56 8.83 -10.65
N GLY A 136 15.00 9.22 -9.46
CA GLY A 136 16.24 9.96 -9.20
C GLY A 136 16.13 11.48 -9.36
N VAL A 137 15.02 12.00 -9.88
CA VAL A 137 14.77 13.44 -10.03
C VAL A 137 13.57 13.88 -9.18
N GLU A 138 12.36 13.41 -9.49
CA GLU A 138 11.16 13.75 -8.73
C GLU A 138 10.98 12.88 -7.48
N HIS A 139 11.54 11.67 -7.47
CA HIS A 139 11.55 10.76 -6.33
C HIS A 139 12.90 10.07 -6.25
N ALA A 140 13.43 9.88 -5.05
CA ALA A 140 14.64 9.12 -4.82
C ALA A 140 14.46 7.65 -5.26
N GLU A 141 15.53 7.03 -5.73
CA GLU A 141 15.49 5.64 -6.19
C GLU A 141 15.47 4.66 -5.02
N MET A 142 14.49 3.76 -5.01
CA MET A 142 14.50 2.59 -4.13
C MET A 142 15.54 1.61 -4.64
N ALA A 143 16.54 1.35 -3.81
CA ALA A 143 17.65 0.52 -4.21
C ALA A 143 17.24 -0.96 -4.33
N LYS A 144 17.70 -1.60 -5.40
CA LYS A 144 17.54 -3.04 -5.64
C LYS A 144 18.52 -3.80 -4.78
N HIS A 145 18.02 -4.64 -3.87
CA HIS A 145 18.89 -5.27 -2.89
C HIS A 145 18.70 -6.78 -2.71
N TYR A 146 17.53 -7.35 -2.98
CA TYR A 146 17.24 -8.70 -2.44
C TYR A 146 16.74 -9.72 -3.45
N THR A 147 16.03 -9.30 -4.50
CA THR A 147 15.62 -10.20 -5.60
C THR A 147 16.21 -9.76 -6.94
N ASP A 148 17.07 -10.58 -7.53
CA ASP A 148 17.63 -10.33 -8.86
C ASP A 148 16.60 -10.46 -9.99
N SER A 149 15.72 -11.46 -9.89
CA SER A 149 14.62 -11.72 -10.83
C SER A 149 13.56 -12.61 -10.19
N TYR A 150 12.31 -12.49 -10.64
CA TYR A 150 11.23 -13.39 -10.22
C TYR A 150 11.04 -14.55 -11.20
N ASP A 151 10.81 -15.75 -10.65
CA ASP A 151 10.23 -16.86 -11.39
C ASP A 151 8.70 -16.68 -11.44
N TYR A 152 8.21 -16.20 -12.58
CA TYR A 152 6.79 -15.91 -12.77
C TYR A 152 5.92 -17.17 -12.74
N GLU A 153 6.42 -18.31 -13.20
CA GLU A 153 5.65 -19.56 -13.21
C GLU A 153 5.49 -20.11 -11.80
N ALA A 154 6.56 -20.07 -11.00
CA ALA A 154 6.50 -20.44 -9.59
C ALA A 154 5.54 -19.54 -8.81
N VAL A 155 5.65 -18.21 -8.97
CA VAL A 155 4.74 -17.26 -8.31
C VAL A 155 3.29 -17.48 -8.75
N LEU A 156 3.05 -17.71 -10.04
CA LEU A 156 1.70 -17.98 -10.55
C LEU A 156 1.12 -19.28 -9.98
N SER A 157 1.94 -20.32 -9.81
CA SER A 157 1.51 -21.58 -9.18
C SER A 157 1.08 -21.37 -7.72
N GLU A 158 1.73 -20.47 -6.98
CA GLU A 158 1.35 -20.14 -5.60
C GLU A 158 0.08 -19.25 -5.53
N LEU A 159 -0.37 -18.71 -6.68
CA LEU A 159 -1.51 -17.82 -6.80
C LEU A 159 -2.80 -18.49 -7.31
N SER A 160 -2.81 -19.81 -7.51
CA SER A 160 -3.93 -20.53 -8.14
C SER A 160 -5.29 -20.25 -7.51
N ASP A 161 -5.31 -20.09 -6.19
CA ASP A 161 -6.52 -19.91 -5.40
C ASP A 161 -7.06 -18.47 -5.43
N TYR A 162 -6.30 -17.52 -6.01
CA TYR A 162 -6.67 -16.11 -6.06
C TYR A 162 -7.24 -15.68 -7.43
N ALA A 163 -7.49 -16.62 -8.35
CA ALA A 163 -8.15 -16.30 -9.61
C ALA A 163 -9.50 -15.57 -9.37
N ARG A 164 -9.77 -14.52 -10.15
CA ARG A 164 -11.05 -13.80 -10.06
C ARG A 164 -12.21 -14.72 -10.42
N GLY A 165 -13.22 -14.78 -9.55
CA GLY A 165 -14.51 -15.38 -9.86
C GLY A 165 -15.48 -14.34 -10.45
N PHE A 166 -16.14 -14.67 -11.56
CA PHE A 166 -17.24 -13.86 -12.10
C PHE A 166 -18.41 -14.77 -12.49
N GLU A 167 -19.55 -14.52 -11.86
CA GLU A 167 -20.82 -15.17 -12.17
C GLU A 167 -21.70 -14.13 -12.85
N LYS A 168 -21.94 -14.32 -14.16
CA LYS A 168 -22.63 -13.30 -14.95
C LYS A 168 -24.00 -12.98 -14.40
N GLY A 169 -24.87 -13.98 -14.19
CA GLY A 169 -26.18 -13.93 -13.51
C GLY A 169 -27.21 -12.83 -13.91
N ASP A 170 -26.80 -11.88 -14.74
CA ASP A 170 -27.50 -10.69 -15.18
C ASP A 170 -27.11 -10.43 -16.64
N SER A 171 -28.10 -10.35 -17.53
CA SER A 171 -27.87 -10.12 -18.96
C SER A 171 -27.29 -8.75 -19.25
N ASP A 172 -27.54 -7.78 -18.37
CA ASP A 172 -27.21 -6.37 -18.58
C ASP A 172 -25.78 -6.03 -18.14
N ILE A 173 -25.08 -6.98 -17.51
CA ILE A 173 -23.69 -6.86 -17.11
C ILE A 173 -22.81 -7.69 -18.04
N GLN A 174 -22.06 -7.03 -18.92
CA GLN A 174 -21.19 -7.70 -19.88
C GLN A 174 -19.98 -8.35 -19.19
N ALA A 175 -19.30 -7.60 -18.31
CA ALA A 175 -18.08 -8.07 -17.65
C ALA A 175 -17.80 -7.28 -16.36
N VAL A 176 -17.06 -7.91 -15.46
CA VAL A 176 -16.43 -7.26 -14.31
C VAL A 176 -14.95 -7.59 -14.31
N THR A 177 -14.12 -6.56 -14.16
CA THR A 177 -12.66 -6.67 -14.03
C THR A 177 -12.19 -5.96 -12.79
N ASN A 178 -10.98 -6.27 -12.32
CA ASN A 178 -10.38 -5.64 -11.15
C ASN A 178 -8.96 -5.13 -11.47
N SER A 179 -8.56 -4.05 -10.81
CA SER A 179 -7.18 -3.55 -10.80
C SER A 179 -6.74 -3.17 -9.39
N LEU A 180 -5.44 -2.90 -9.24
CA LEU A 180 -4.84 -2.44 -8.00
C LEU A 180 -4.20 -1.07 -8.22
N ASP A 181 -4.62 -0.08 -7.44
CA ASP A 181 -4.04 1.26 -7.40
C ASP A 181 -3.15 1.41 -6.16
N LEU A 182 -1.91 1.84 -6.37
CA LEU A 182 -0.86 1.94 -5.36
C LEU A 182 -0.34 3.38 -5.20
N ARG A 183 -0.97 4.36 -5.86
CA ARG A 183 -0.52 5.77 -5.83
C ARG A 183 -0.72 6.43 -4.46
N SER A 184 -1.53 5.84 -3.58
CA SER A 184 -1.75 6.33 -2.23
C SER A 184 -1.86 5.16 -1.24
N LYS A 185 -3.07 4.87 -0.75
CA LYS A 185 -3.40 3.60 -0.10
C LYS A 185 -3.55 2.52 -1.17
N SER A 186 -3.14 1.30 -0.87
CA SER A 186 -3.48 0.13 -1.69
C SER A 186 -5.01 0.07 -1.84
N THR A 187 -5.48 0.16 -3.07
CA THR A 187 -6.90 0.27 -3.39
C THR A 187 -7.27 -0.74 -4.48
N VAL A 188 -8.21 -1.64 -4.18
CA VAL A 188 -8.79 -2.52 -5.20
C VAL A 188 -9.87 -1.75 -5.95
N LEU A 189 -9.76 -1.67 -7.26
CA LEU A 189 -10.76 -1.06 -8.13
C LEU A 189 -11.49 -2.17 -8.88
N PHE A 190 -12.82 -2.13 -8.85
CA PHE A 190 -13.67 -2.95 -9.71
C PHE A 190 -14.25 -2.10 -10.83
N TYR A 191 -14.10 -2.57 -12.07
CA TYR A 191 -14.72 -1.97 -13.23
C TYR A 191 -15.85 -2.87 -13.73
N ILE A 192 -17.07 -2.35 -13.67
CA ILE A 192 -18.28 -3.00 -14.17
C ILE A 192 -18.54 -2.42 -15.56
N ARG A 193 -18.63 -3.31 -16.55
CA ARG A 193 -18.99 -2.98 -17.92
C ARG A 193 -20.42 -3.44 -18.18
N PRO A 194 -21.38 -2.51 -18.32
CA PRO A 194 -22.73 -2.85 -18.76
C PRO A 194 -22.72 -3.38 -20.20
N ASP A 195 -23.78 -4.07 -20.58
CA ASP A 195 -24.08 -4.37 -21.97
C ASP A 195 -24.36 -3.07 -22.75
N ALA A 196 -24.03 -3.03 -24.04
CA ALA A 196 -23.96 -1.79 -24.83
C ALA A 196 -25.30 -1.04 -24.95
N GLY A 197 -26.43 -1.72 -24.72
CA GLY A 197 -27.78 -1.13 -24.75
C GLY A 197 -28.33 -0.73 -23.37
N TYR A 198 -27.63 -1.05 -22.29
CA TYR A 198 -28.17 -0.86 -20.95
C TYR A 198 -27.97 0.59 -20.46
N THR A 199 -29.08 1.23 -20.07
CA THR A 199 -29.10 2.60 -19.53
C THR A 199 -29.84 2.70 -18.19
N GLY A 200 -30.20 1.55 -17.61
CA GLY A 200 -30.93 1.48 -16.34
C GLY A 200 -30.06 1.75 -15.11
N PRO A 201 -30.67 1.83 -13.92
CA PRO A 201 -29.94 1.99 -12.67
C PRO A 201 -29.23 0.69 -12.27
N ILE A 202 -27.99 0.81 -11.81
CA ILE A 202 -27.23 -0.31 -11.24
C ILE A 202 -27.11 -0.11 -9.73
N GLU A 203 -27.54 -1.10 -8.97
CA GLU A 203 -27.24 -1.19 -7.54
C GLU A 203 -26.00 -2.05 -7.33
N VAL A 204 -25.06 -1.60 -6.50
CA VAL A 204 -23.84 -2.35 -6.19
C VAL A 204 -23.68 -2.49 -4.69
N THR A 205 -23.31 -3.69 -4.23
CA THR A 205 -22.88 -3.93 -2.85
C THR A 205 -21.49 -4.54 -2.81
N VAL A 206 -20.70 -4.19 -1.79
CA VAL A 206 -19.45 -4.85 -1.40
C VAL A 206 -19.74 -5.62 -0.12
N GLY A 207 -19.80 -6.94 -0.19
CA GLY A 207 -20.38 -7.74 0.88
C GLY A 207 -21.83 -7.32 1.16
N SER A 208 -22.10 -6.87 2.39
CA SER A 208 -23.42 -6.38 2.80
C SER A 208 -23.62 -4.86 2.64
N GLU A 209 -22.58 -4.11 2.28
CA GLU A 209 -22.64 -2.65 2.23
C GLU A 209 -23.01 -2.17 0.82
N THR A 210 -24.06 -1.38 0.68
CA THR A 210 -24.41 -0.70 -0.57
C THR A 210 -23.42 0.42 -0.85
N VAL A 211 -22.88 0.44 -2.06
CA VAL A 211 -21.92 1.45 -2.51
C VAL A 211 -22.43 2.15 -3.76
N THR A 212 -22.15 3.45 -3.87
CA THR A 212 -22.45 4.22 -5.08
C THR A 212 -21.26 4.11 -6.04
N PRO A 213 -21.38 3.42 -7.18
CA PRO A 213 -20.30 3.38 -8.15
C PRO A 213 -20.10 4.74 -8.82
N THR A 214 -18.87 5.03 -9.23
CA THR A 214 -18.53 6.21 -10.04
C THR A 214 -18.67 5.88 -11.52
N THR A 215 -19.46 6.66 -12.26
CA THR A 215 -19.56 6.52 -13.72
C THR A 215 -18.30 7.08 -14.39
N MET A 216 -17.69 6.28 -15.25
CA MET A 216 -16.52 6.65 -16.05
C MET A 216 -16.95 7.24 -17.40
N SER A 217 -16.05 8.00 -18.03
CA SER A 217 -16.31 8.66 -19.32
C SER A 217 -16.59 7.70 -20.47
N ASP A 218 -16.18 6.44 -20.36
CA ASP A 218 -16.41 5.37 -21.35
C ASP A 218 -17.66 4.52 -21.06
N GLY A 219 -18.50 4.94 -20.10
CA GLY A 219 -19.74 4.26 -19.73
C GLY A 219 -19.57 3.09 -18.76
N ARG A 220 -18.34 2.78 -18.32
CA ARG A 220 -18.12 1.83 -17.22
C ARG A 220 -18.47 2.43 -15.87
N TYR A 221 -18.70 1.57 -14.89
CA TYR A 221 -18.84 1.95 -13.49
C TYR A 221 -17.61 1.49 -12.70
N CYS A 222 -17.14 2.30 -11.77
CA CYS A 222 -15.99 2.01 -10.93
C CYS A 222 -16.40 1.98 -9.45
N VAL A 223 -16.02 0.91 -8.74
CA VAL A 223 -16.09 0.82 -7.28
C VAL A 223 -14.68 0.73 -6.73
N ALA A 224 -14.35 1.59 -5.77
CA ALA A 224 -13.04 1.61 -5.12
C ALA A 224 -13.13 1.11 -3.68
N ILE A 225 -12.26 0.17 -3.33
CA ILE A 225 -12.11 -0.35 -1.96
C ILE A 225 -10.70 0.04 -1.48
N PRO A 226 -10.55 1.21 -0.82
CA PRO A 226 -9.26 1.71 -0.40
C PRO A 226 -8.81 1.08 0.92
N GLY A 227 -7.52 1.26 1.23
CA GLY A 227 -6.99 0.94 2.56
C GLY A 227 -6.73 -0.55 2.79
N ILE A 228 -6.29 -1.26 1.74
CA ILE A 228 -5.95 -2.67 1.87
C ILE A 228 -4.56 -2.80 2.47
N SER A 229 -4.50 -3.03 3.78
CA SER A 229 -3.25 -3.33 4.47
C SER A 229 -2.57 -4.57 3.87
N ALA A 230 -1.24 -4.63 3.94
CA ALA A 230 -0.45 -5.69 3.31
C ALA A 230 -0.92 -7.11 3.66
N HIS A 231 -1.21 -7.39 4.92
CA HIS A 231 -1.72 -8.70 5.37
C HIS A 231 -3.13 -9.06 4.90
N LYS A 232 -3.86 -8.10 4.32
CA LYS A 232 -5.23 -8.27 3.78
C LYS A 232 -5.26 -8.30 2.25
N LEU A 233 -4.11 -8.31 1.57
CA LEU A 233 -4.08 -8.32 0.10
C LEU A 233 -4.76 -9.57 -0.50
N ALA A 234 -4.81 -10.66 0.27
CA ALA A 234 -5.52 -11.89 -0.07
C ALA A 234 -7.03 -11.87 0.26
N ASP A 235 -7.50 -10.92 1.07
CA ASP A 235 -8.90 -10.85 1.49
C ASP A 235 -9.78 -10.65 0.25
N THR A 236 -10.75 -11.55 0.08
CA THR A 236 -11.64 -11.53 -1.09
C THR A 236 -12.82 -10.62 -0.84
N PHE A 237 -13.06 -9.72 -1.78
CA PHE A 237 -14.24 -8.88 -1.83
C PHE A 237 -15.28 -9.48 -2.76
N THR A 238 -16.51 -9.61 -2.28
CA THR A 238 -17.66 -10.02 -3.08
C THR A 238 -18.43 -8.79 -3.51
N LEU A 239 -18.36 -8.48 -4.81
CA LEU A 239 -19.14 -7.45 -5.46
C LEU A 239 -20.45 -8.06 -5.96
N THR A 240 -21.59 -7.56 -5.49
CA THR A 240 -22.91 -7.95 -6.01
C THR A 240 -23.50 -6.79 -6.79
N ILE A 241 -23.92 -7.04 -8.02
CA ILE A 241 -24.40 -6.03 -8.97
C ILE A 241 -25.80 -6.42 -9.36
N ARG A 242 -26.77 -5.54 -9.14
CA ARG A 242 -28.18 -5.80 -9.42
C ARG A 242 -28.71 -4.78 -10.42
N THR A 243 -29.45 -5.30 -11.39
CA THR A 243 -30.33 -4.56 -12.27
C THR A 243 -31.75 -5.12 -12.13
N ASP A 244 -32.71 -4.56 -12.87
CA ASP A 244 -34.06 -5.13 -12.94
C ASP A 244 -34.10 -6.54 -13.55
N ASN A 245 -33.05 -6.95 -14.28
CA ASN A 245 -33.00 -8.18 -15.06
C ASN A 245 -32.18 -9.31 -14.43
N GLY A 246 -31.49 -9.06 -13.32
CA GLY A 246 -30.75 -10.12 -12.65
C GLY A 246 -29.78 -9.68 -11.56
N THR A 247 -28.83 -10.55 -11.26
CA THR A 247 -27.76 -10.29 -10.30
C THR A 247 -26.46 -10.91 -10.78
N ALA A 248 -25.45 -10.08 -11.00
CA ALA A 248 -24.09 -10.51 -11.27
C ALA A 248 -23.26 -10.49 -9.99
N THR A 249 -22.32 -11.43 -9.85
CA THR A 249 -21.42 -11.50 -8.70
C THR A 249 -19.97 -11.58 -9.17
N CYS A 250 -19.08 -10.81 -8.54
CA CYS A 250 -17.64 -10.88 -8.77
C CYS A 250 -16.91 -11.06 -7.44
N ASN A 251 -16.03 -12.05 -7.36
CA ASN A 251 -15.15 -12.30 -6.22
C ASN A 251 -13.71 -12.00 -6.63
N ALA A 252 -13.07 -11.02 -6.00
CA ALA A 252 -11.67 -10.71 -6.26
C ALA A 252 -10.99 -10.08 -5.04
N SER A 253 -9.66 -10.23 -4.97
CA SER A 253 -8.78 -9.55 -4.02
C SER A 253 -7.73 -8.71 -4.76
N ALA A 254 -6.81 -8.09 -4.01
CA ALA A 254 -5.63 -7.49 -4.62
C ALA A 254 -4.76 -8.56 -5.32
N LEU A 255 -4.66 -9.77 -4.74
CA LEU A 255 -3.94 -10.88 -5.36
C LEU A 255 -4.63 -11.43 -6.62
N SER A 256 -5.95 -11.25 -6.78
CA SER A 256 -6.61 -11.55 -8.05
C SER A 256 -6.11 -10.67 -9.20
N TYR A 257 -5.69 -9.42 -8.91
CA TYR A 257 -5.05 -8.58 -9.91
C TYR A 257 -3.64 -9.08 -10.24
N VAL A 258 -2.85 -9.47 -9.22
CA VAL A 258 -1.53 -10.08 -9.43
C VAL A 258 -1.64 -11.31 -10.34
N HIS A 259 -2.57 -12.22 -10.03
CA HIS A 259 -2.86 -13.39 -10.87
C HIS A 259 -3.26 -12.98 -12.30
N ALA A 260 -4.13 -11.99 -12.46
CA ALA A 260 -4.58 -11.52 -13.77
C ALA A 260 -3.44 -10.93 -14.62
N VAL A 261 -2.51 -10.19 -14.02
CA VAL A 261 -1.33 -9.64 -14.72
C VAL A 261 -0.40 -10.76 -15.18
N LEU A 262 -0.13 -11.75 -14.32
CA LEU A 262 0.78 -12.85 -14.66
C LEU A 262 0.22 -13.82 -15.70
N THR A 263 -1.10 -13.93 -15.82
CA THR A 263 -1.78 -14.80 -16.80
C THR A 263 -2.14 -14.13 -18.12
N SER A 264 -2.14 -12.81 -18.16
CA SER A 264 -2.62 -12.06 -19.33
C SER A 264 -1.53 -11.90 -20.39
N GLU A 265 -1.86 -12.26 -21.64
CA GLU A 265 -1.00 -12.04 -22.80
C GLU A 265 -0.67 -10.56 -23.03
N ALA A 266 -1.52 -9.64 -22.56
CA ALA A 266 -1.29 -8.20 -22.67
C ALA A 266 -0.05 -7.71 -21.90
N TYR A 267 0.45 -8.51 -20.94
CA TYR A 267 1.65 -8.22 -20.17
C TYR A 267 2.83 -9.14 -20.51
N SER A 268 2.73 -9.94 -21.59
CA SER A 268 3.79 -10.87 -22.01
C SER A 268 5.14 -10.16 -22.22
N ASP A 269 5.12 -8.99 -22.87
CA ASP A 269 6.30 -8.15 -23.13
C ASP A 269 6.48 -7.02 -22.09
N ASN A 270 5.87 -7.12 -20.91
CA ASN A 270 5.95 -6.11 -19.85
C ASN A 270 6.53 -6.67 -18.54
N PRO A 271 7.85 -6.95 -18.49
CA PRO A 271 8.50 -7.51 -17.30
C PRO A 271 8.39 -6.58 -16.08
N ALA A 272 8.44 -5.26 -16.26
CA ALA A 272 8.30 -4.31 -15.16
C ALA A 272 6.95 -4.46 -14.42
N ALA A 273 5.85 -4.63 -15.16
CA ALA A 273 4.55 -4.88 -14.55
C ALA A 273 4.51 -6.24 -13.84
N LYS A 274 5.11 -7.28 -14.43
CA LYS A 274 5.17 -8.63 -13.84
C LYS A 274 6.01 -8.66 -12.57
N ASP A 275 7.18 -8.02 -12.58
CA ASP A 275 8.05 -7.89 -11.41
C ASP A 275 7.36 -7.11 -10.29
N ALA A 276 6.69 -6.00 -10.62
CA ALA A 276 5.93 -5.23 -9.64
C ALA A 276 4.86 -6.08 -8.93
N VAL A 277 4.06 -6.85 -9.69
CA VAL A 277 3.02 -7.69 -9.07
C VAL A 277 3.60 -8.89 -8.32
N CYS A 278 4.72 -9.44 -8.75
CA CYS A 278 5.46 -10.46 -8.00
C CYS A 278 6.01 -9.91 -6.68
N ALA A 279 6.56 -8.69 -6.68
CA ALA A 279 7.06 -8.03 -5.47
C ALA A 279 5.93 -7.76 -4.48
N ILE A 280 4.75 -7.34 -4.95
CA ILE A 280 3.55 -7.20 -4.11
C ILE A 280 3.16 -8.53 -3.45
N TYR A 281 3.18 -9.63 -4.20
CA TYR A 281 2.88 -10.95 -3.66
C TYR A 281 3.93 -11.39 -2.62
N ARG A 282 5.22 -11.20 -2.90
CA ARG A 282 6.28 -11.53 -1.94
C ARG A 282 6.18 -10.69 -0.67
N TYR A 283 5.87 -9.40 -0.80
CA TYR A 283 5.57 -8.53 0.34
C TYR A 283 4.38 -9.03 1.18
N TYR A 284 3.29 -9.46 0.55
CA TYR A 284 2.18 -10.12 1.24
C TYR A 284 2.65 -11.36 2.01
N THR A 285 3.35 -12.29 1.34
CA THR A 285 3.78 -13.55 1.97
C THR A 285 4.74 -13.31 3.15
N ALA A 286 5.68 -12.37 3.03
CA ALA A 286 6.60 -12.02 4.10
C ALA A 286 5.86 -11.38 5.28
N THR A 287 4.87 -10.53 5.01
CA THR A 287 4.00 -9.94 6.04
C THR A 287 3.23 -11.02 6.80
N MET A 288 2.69 -12.02 6.11
CA MET A 288 1.97 -13.12 6.74
C MET A 288 2.88 -13.97 7.64
N LYS A 289 4.11 -14.26 7.20
CA LYS A 289 5.10 -14.98 8.01
C LYS A 289 5.48 -14.22 9.27
N PHE A 290 5.84 -12.94 9.14
CA PHE A 290 6.16 -12.06 10.26
C PHE A 290 5.04 -11.99 11.29
N ARG A 291 3.78 -11.88 10.85
CA ARG A 291 2.62 -11.83 11.74
C ARG A 291 2.35 -13.12 12.50
N ASN A 292 2.69 -14.27 11.92
CA ASN A 292 2.47 -15.56 12.55
C ASN A 292 3.56 -15.91 13.59
N GLU A 293 4.60 -15.08 13.74
CA GLU A 293 5.62 -15.21 14.80
C GLU A 293 5.26 -14.48 16.11
N GLY A 294 4.33 -13.51 16.08
CA GLY A 294 3.94 -12.70 17.23
C GLY A 294 2.66 -13.16 17.90
#